data_AF-A0A8J2JVW7-F1
#
_entry.id   AF-A0A8J2JVW7-F1
#
_cell.length_a   1.000
_cell.length_b   1.000
_cell.length_c   1.000
_cell.angle_alpha   90.00
_cell.angle_beta   90.00
_cell.angle_gamma   90.00
#
_symmetry.space_group_name_H-M   'P 1'
#
loop_
_entity.id
_entity.type
_entity.pdbx_description
1 polymer ?
#
loop_
_entity_poly.entity_id
_entity_poly.type
_entity_poly.pdbx_seq_one_letter_code
_entity_poly.pdbx_strand_id
1 'polypeptide(L)'
;MLTTTLECNGQSLQTPVYVVEGLGRPLLSLENCIAINLIRRVNQAEISPQVTTVDPENEFPGIFDGLGELDGEYEIKLVDNAMLFLVQDAFQFH
;
A
#
# COMPACT_ATOMS: atom_id res chain seq x y z
N MET A 1 5.64 -4.41 27.22
CA MET A 1 4.72 -5.36 26.57
C MET A 1 3.55 -5.57 27.53
N LEU A 2 2.33 -5.29 27.10
CA LEU A 2 1.12 -5.35 27.94
C LEU A 2 0.14 -6.35 27.33
N THR A 3 -0.35 -7.32 28.10
CA THR A 3 -1.43 -8.20 27.64
C THR A 3 -2.75 -7.49 27.85
N THR A 4 -3.55 -7.38 26.79
CA THR A 4 -4.88 -6.77 26.86
C THR A 4 -5.85 -7.52 25.97
N THR A 5 -7.13 -7.18 26.10
CA THR A 5 -8.21 -7.73 25.26
C THR A 5 -8.51 -6.71 24.17
N LEU A 6 -8.37 -7.13 22.91
CA LEU A 6 -8.75 -6.36 21.73
C LEU A 6 -10.15 -6.80 21.31
N GLU A 7 -11.07 -5.85 21.16
CA GLU A 7 -12.45 -6.13 20.73
C GLU A 7 -12.84 -5.25 19.55
N CYS A 8 -13.32 -5.88 18.48
CA CYS A 8 -13.80 -5.18 17.29
C CYS A 8 -14.77 -6.08 16.51
N ASN A 9 -15.83 -5.51 15.91
CA ASN A 9 -16.77 -6.24 15.04
C ASN A 9 -17.31 -7.56 15.61
N GLY A 10 -17.52 -7.61 16.94
CA GLY A 10 -18.01 -8.81 17.64
C GLY A 10 -16.97 -9.92 17.85
N GLN A 11 -15.71 -9.68 17.46
CA GLN A 11 -14.57 -10.54 17.75
C GLN A 11 -13.80 -9.98 18.96
N SER A 12 -13.25 -10.89 19.77
CA SER A 12 -12.42 -10.56 20.94
C SER A 12 -11.16 -11.43 20.94
N LEU A 13 -10.01 -10.83 21.18
CA LEU A 13 -8.72 -11.51 21.23
C LEU A 13 -7.89 -11.01 22.42
N GLN A 14 -7.45 -11.93 23.27
CA GLN A 14 -6.46 -11.63 24.30
C GLN A 14 -5.05 -11.81 23.73
N THR A 15 -4.26 -10.73 23.67
CA THR A 15 -2.96 -10.74 23.00
C THR A 15 -2.03 -9.68 23.62
N PRO A 16 -0.71 -9.88 23.58
CA PRO A 16 0.22 -8.82 23.93
C PRO A 16 0.18 -7.69 22.89
N VAL A 17 0.18 -6.46 23.39
CA VAL A 17 0.22 -5.25 22.59
C VAL A 17 1.51 -4.48 22.90
N TYR A 18 2.09 -3.92 21.83
CA TYR A 18 3.31 -3.13 21.90
C TYR A 18 2.96 -1.67 22.13
N VAL A 19 3.52 -1.10 23.20
CA VAL A 19 3.42 0.31 23.53
C VAL A 19 4.81 0.91 23.37
N VAL A 20 4.91 1.94 22.54
CA VAL A 20 6.16 2.65 22.25
C VAL A 20 6.12 4.00 22.94
N GLU A 21 7.19 4.35 23.65
CA GLU A 21 7.30 5.64 24.32
C GLU A 21 7.19 6.80 23.32
N GLY A 22 6.41 7.84 23.65
CA GLY A 22 6.12 8.95 22.76
C GLY A 22 5.00 8.68 21.73
N LEU A 23 4.58 7.43 21.56
CA LEU A 23 3.42 7.08 20.74
C LEU A 23 2.17 7.07 21.62
N GLY A 24 1.27 8.04 21.43
CA GLY A 24 0.06 8.19 22.26
C GLY A 24 -0.98 7.07 22.11
N ARG A 25 -0.69 6.03 21.31
CA ARG A 25 -1.58 4.89 21.05
C ARG A 25 -0.76 3.59 20.92
N PRO A 26 -1.32 2.43 21.30
CA PRO A 26 -0.66 1.15 21.12
C PRO A 26 -0.56 0.76 19.64
N LEU A 27 0.48 0.01 19.28
CA LEU A 27 0.62 -0.56 17.94
C LEU A 27 -0.04 -1.95 17.89
N LEU A 28 -0.87 -2.15 16.87
CA LEU A 28 -1.50 -3.44 16.58
C LEU A 28 -0.72 -4.13 15.46
N SER A 29 -0.40 -5.41 15.66
CA SER A 29 0.14 -6.25 14.60
C SER A 29 -0.93 -6.52 13.54
N LEU A 30 -0.49 -6.80 12.32
CA LEU A 30 -1.36 -7.26 11.23
C LEU A 30 -2.21 -8.48 11.65
N GLU A 31 -1.58 -9.43 12.35
CA GLU A 31 -2.25 -10.63 12.87
C GLU A 31 -3.39 -10.28 13.83
N ASN A 32 -3.16 -9.36 14.76
CA ASN A 32 -4.19 -8.89 15.69
C ASN A 32 -5.35 -8.21 14.94
N CYS A 33 -5.04 -7.38 13.94
CA CYS A 33 -6.04 -6.69 13.13
C CYS A 33 -6.90 -7.66 12.30
N ILE A 34 -6.30 -8.73 11.77
CA ILE A 34 -7.03 -9.79 11.04
C ILE A 34 -7.92 -10.58 12.01
N ALA A 35 -7.37 -10.97 13.17
CA ALA A 35 -8.06 -11.79 14.16
C ALA A 35 -9.32 -11.11 14.74
N ILE A 36 -9.28 -9.80 14.95
CA ILE A 36 -10.46 -9.03 15.40
C ILE A 36 -11.34 -8.52 14.25
N ASN A 37 -11.10 -9.02 13.02
CA ASN A 37 -11.82 -8.60 11.81
C ASN A 37 -11.83 -7.07 11.60
N LEU A 38 -10.75 -6.40 11.97
CA LEU A 38 -10.54 -4.96 11.71
C LEU A 38 -10.16 -4.74 10.24
N ILE A 39 -9.37 -5.66 9.69
CA ILE A 39 -9.00 -5.71 8.27
C ILE A 39 -9.11 -7.13 7.75
N ARG A 40 -9.44 -7.28 6.47
CA ARG A 40 -9.49 -8.59 5.79
C ARG A 40 -8.65 -8.54 4.53
N ARG A 41 -7.95 -9.63 4.24
CA ARG A 41 -7.26 -9.80 2.96
C ARG A 41 -8.29 -10.11 1.88
N VAL A 42 -8.41 -9.22 0.90
CA VAL A 42 -9.24 -9.43 -0.30
C VAL A 42 -8.33 -10.09 -1.34
N ASN A 43 -8.47 -11.41 -1.51
CA ASN A 43 -7.68 -12.16 -2.50
C ASN A 43 -8.22 -11.99 -3.93
N GLN A 44 -9.47 -11.56 -4.05
CA GLN A 44 -10.14 -11.30 -5.32
C GLN A 44 -11.06 -10.11 -5.11
N ALA A 45 -10.89 -9.06 -5.89
CA ALA A 45 -11.87 -7.99 -5.94
C ALA A 45 -13.16 -8.60 -6.50
N GLU A 46 -14.21 -8.64 -5.68
CA GLU A 46 -15.54 -8.94 -6.19
C GLU A 46 -15.92 -7.81 -7.15
N ILE A 47 -16.06 -8.15 -8.43
CA ILE A 47 -16.62 -7.24 -9.42
C ILE A 47 -18.01 -6.88 -8.90
N SER A 48 -18.19 -5.63 -8.45
CA SER A 48 -19.51 -5.12 -8.13
C SER A 48 -20.40 -5.35 -9.35
N PRO A 49 -21.60 -5.93 -9.21
CA PRO A 49 -22.53 -6.12 -10.33
C PRO A 49 -23.05 -4.79 -10.91
N GLN A 50 -22.56 -3.65 -10.40
CA GLN A 50 -22.60 -2.41 -11.14
C GLN A 50 -21.73 -2.57 -12.38
N VAL A 51 -22.39 -2.99 -13.47
CA VAL A 51 -21.88 -2.93 -14.83
C VAL A 51 -21.25 -1.56 -15.03
N THR A 52 -19.93 -1.48 -14.89
CA THR A 52 -19.18 -0.38 -15.48
C THR A 52 -19.45 -0.51 -16.97
N THR A 53 -20.07 0.51 -17.55
CA THR A 53 -20.32 0.61 -18.99
C THR A 53 -19.04 0.58 -19.82
N VAL A 54 -17.90 0.71 -19.14
CA VAL A 54 -16.56 0.68 -19.71
C VAL A 54 -16.04 -0.74 -19.59
N ASP A 55 -15.69 -1.32 -20.74
CA ASP A 55 -14.90 -2.55 -20.84
C ASP A 55 -13.45 -2.14 -21.18
N PRO A 56 -12.57 -1.97 -20.17
CA PRO A 56 -11.26 -1.39 -20.39
C PRO A 56 -10.36 -2.25 -21.28
N GLU A 57 -10.56 -3.58 -21.26
CA GLU A 57 -9.80 -4.52 -22.10
C GLU A 57 -10.14 -4.34 -23.58
N ASN A 58 -11.41 -4.06 -23.90
CA ASN A 58 -11.85 -3.82 -25.26
C ASN A 58 -11.66 -2.37 -25.72
N GLU A 59 -11.87 -1.39 -24.83
CA GLU A 59 -11.79 0.03 -25.18
C GLU A 59 -10.36 0.56 -25.19
N PHE A 60 -9.47 -0.02 -24.37
CA PHE A 60 -8.08 0.40 -24.24
C PHE A 60 -7.15 -0.82 -24.20
N PRO A 61 -7.01 -1.57 -25.31
CA PRO A 61 -6.30 -2.84 -25.33
C PRO A 61 -4.84 -2.76 -24.86
N GLY A 62 -4.21 -1.58 -24.91
CA GLY A 62 -2.84 -1.36 -24.43
C GLY A 62 -2.70 -0.85 -22.98
N ILE A 63 -3.81 -0.69 -22.24
CA ILE A 63 -3.77 -0.12 -20.88
C ILE A 63 -3.10 -1.06 -19.86
N PHE A 64 -3.04 -2.36 -20.17
CA PHE A 64 -2.46 -3.40 -19.32
C PHE A 64 -1.18 -4.02 -19.89
N ASP A 65 -0.67 -3.51 -21.02
CA ASP A 65 0.56 -4.03 -21.64
C ASP A 65 1.80 -3.76 -20.78
N GLY A 66 1.73 -2.80 -19.86
CA GLY A 66 2.74 -2.56 -18.84
C GLY A 66 2.68 -1.12 -18.33
N LEU A 67 2.97 -0.91 -17.05
CA LEU A 67 3.20 0.43 -16.53
C LEU A 67 4.51 0.98 -17.12
N GLY A 68 4.42 1.94 -18.03
CA GLY A 68 5.57 2.74 -18.48
C GLY A 68 6.18 2.36 -19.83
N GLU A 69 5.53 1.54 -20.64
CA GLU A 69 5.93 1.33 -22.04
C GLU A 69 5.26 2.40 -22.91
N LEU A 70 6.04 3.42 -23.29
CA LEU A 70 5.67 4.40 -24.31
C LEU A 70 6.48 4.06 -25.55
N ASP A 71 5.80 3.62 -26.61
CA ASP A 71 6.45 3.35 -27.90
C ASP A 71 7.08 4.62 -28.47
N GLY A 72 8.37 4.55 -28.80
CA GLY A 72 9.12 5.60 -29.49
C GLY A 72 10.31 6.17 -28.71
N GLU A 73 11.17 6.90 -29.42
CA GLU A 73 12.28 7.63 -28.81
C GLU A 73 11.74 8.89 -28.10
N TYR A 74 12.18 9.12 -26.87
CA TYR A 74 11.84 10.30 -26.09
C TYR A 74 13.07 11.13 -25.74
N GLU A 75 12.91 12.45 -25.81
CA GLU A 75 13.95 13.42 -25.47
C GLU A 75 13.58 14.12 -24.14
N ILE A 76 14.43 14.00 -23.13
CA ILE A 76 14.29 14.77 -21.88
C ILE A 76 14.88 16.16 -22.12
N LYS A 77 14.02 17.19 -22.15
CA LYS A 77 14.46 18.58 -22.26
C LYS A 77 14.66 19.19 -20.88
N LEU A 78 15.90 19.59 -20.60
CA LEU A 78 16.22 20.36 -19.41
C LEU A 78 15.81 21.82 -19.61
N VAL A 79 15.29 22.46 -18.57
CA VAL A 79 15.13 23.92 -18.55
C VAL A 79 16.49 24.61 -18.51
N ASP A 80 16.55 25.85 -18.99
CA ASP A 80 17.76 26.67 -18.92
C ASP A 80 18.25 26.76 -17.46
N ASN A 81 19.54 26.50 -17.24
CA ASN A 81 20.20 26.47 -15.93
C ASN A 81 19.81 25.30 -15.00
N ALA A 82 19.30 24.19 -15.53
CA ALA A 82 19.14 22.97 -14.74
C ALA A 82 20.48 22.53 -14.11
N MET A 83 20.49 22.27 -12.80
CA MET A 83 21.65 21.75 -12.08
C MET A 83 21.45 20.27 -11.75
N LEU A 84 22.46 19.45 -12.03
CA LEU A 84 22.47 18.05 -11.62
C LEU A 84 22.71 17.95 -10.11
N PHE A 85 21.91 17.13 -9.42
CA PHE A 85 22.14 16.78 -8.03
C PHE A 85 22.42 15.28 -7.91
N LEU A 86 23.44 14.94 -7.14
CA LEU A 86 23.76 13.57 -6.73
C LEU A 86 23.10 13.33 -5.37
N VAL A 87 22.18 12.38 -5.30
CA VAL A 87 21.70 11.85 -4.01
C VAL A 87 22.66 10.75 -3.60
N GLN A 88 23.54 11.03 -2.63
CA GLN A 88 24.34 10.00 -1.97
C GLN A 88 23.49 9.37 -0.87
N ASP A 89 22.87 8.22 -1.15
CA ASP A 89 22.33 7.38 -0.10
C ASP A 89 23.49 6.84 0.75
N ALA A 90 23.56 7.28 2.00
CA ALA A 90 24.42 6.69 3.02
C ALA A 90 23.87 5.30 3.41
N PHE A 91 24.06 4.30 2.56
CA PHE A 91 23.97 2.90 2.95
C PHE A 91 25.24 2.52 3.71
N GLN A 92 25.28 2.83 5.01
CA GLN A 92 26.20 2.17 5.92
C GLN A 92 25.56 0.86 6.40
N PHE A 93 26.06 -0.26 5.89
CA PHE A 93 25.87 -1.55 6.54
C PHE A 93 26.90 -1.65 7.67
N HIS A 94 26.43 -1.72 8.91
CA HIS A 94 27.18 -2.24 10.07
C HIS A 94 26.36 -3.36 10.70
#